data_AF-A0A3L7JE18-F1
#
_entry.id   AF-A0A3L7JE18-F1
#
_cell.length_a   1.000
_cell.length_b   1.000
_cell.length_c   1.000
_cell.angle_alpha   90.00
_cell.angle_beta   90.00
_cell.angle_gamma   90.00
#
_symmetry.space_group_name_H-M   'P 1'
#
loop_
_entity.id
_entity.type
_entity.pdbx_description
1 polymer ?
#
loop_
_entity_poly.entity_id
_entity_poly.type
_entity_poly.pdbx_seq_one_letter_code
_entity_poly.pdbx_strand_id
1 'polypeptide(L)'
;MTGPAAFVAFILSVSLAWAATPARAAPLLDPIDPSAQRQAASRCMLVARNLQRQALPVRMVRATGSKPQIAENPWLQRSAYEPPEVRIRYAGHATFIIETPQGVRIATDFSGAYGSDPLPDVVTMNHAHITHWTPIPDPEIQHVLKGWADADGTPAQHWLAVGDALIRNVPTDIRDGIAMERAGNSIFIFEVADLCIGHLGHLHHPLTDAHHAAIGRLDIVMVPIDGGLTLSTDAMAALVGRLQARIVLPMHRRYSPIENFLSRVRGEFDVRFEPTDTIDVSIRTLPRTPTIVILEGV
;
A
#
# COMPACT_ATOMS: atom_id res chain seq x y z
N MET A 1 -7.88 -23.42 88.71
CA MET A 1 -8.87 -22.44 88.21
C MET A 1 -8.13 -21.17 87.85
N THR A 2 -7.71 -21.02 86.60
CA THR A 2 -7.16 -19.79 86.01
C THR A 2 -7.11 -20.01 84.50
N GLY A 3 -7.92 -19.27 83.73
CA GLY A 3 -7.89 -19.31 82.25
C GLY A 3 -6.77 -18.42 81.70
N PRO A 4 -6.30 -18.62 80.45
CA PRO A 4 -5.37 -17.69 79.84
C PRO A 4 -6.07 -16.71 78.88
N ALA A 5 -5.52 -15.49 78.96
CA ALA A 5 -5.83 -14.26 78.26
C ALA A 5 -5.84 -14.34 76.72
N ALA A 6 -6.73 -13.55 76.13
CA ALA A 6 -6.71 -13.17 74.73
C ALA A 6 -5.54 -12.22 74.43
N PHE A 7 -4.78 -12.49 73.37
CA PHE A 7 -3.80 -11.58 72.80
C PHE A 7 -4.32 -11.09 71.45
N VAL A 8 -4.58 -9.79 71.35
CA VAL A 8 -5.01 -9.08 70.15
C VAL A 8 -3.76 -8.70 69.36
N ALA A 9 -3.65 -9.14 68.10
CA ALA A 9 -2.62 -8.69 67.17
C ALA A 9 -3.25 -7.77 66.10
N PHE A 10 -2.64 -6.60 65.97
CA PHE A 10 -3.09 -5.43 65.21
C PHE A 10 -2.88 -5.63 63.69
N ILE A 11 -3.91 -5.31 62.90
CA ILE A 11 -3.88 -5.32 61.43
C ILE A 11 -3.26 -3.99 60.93
N LEU A 12 -2.24 -4.06 60.09
CA LEU A 12 -1.76 -2.94 59.28
C LEU A 12 -2.07 -3.23 57.81
N SER A 13 -3.22 -2.75 57.34
CA SER A 13 -3.59 -2.75 55.93
C SER A 13 -3.05 -1.49 55.27
N VAL A 14 -2.06 -1.63 54.38
CA VAL A 14 -1.59 -0.55 53.51
C VAL A 14 -2.53 -0.46 52.31
N SER A 15 -3.37 0.57 52.28
CA SER A 15 -4.21 0.89 51.12
C SER A 15 -3.39 1.67 50.09
N LEU A 16 -2.96 1.01 49.01
CA LEU A 16 -2.51 1.71 47.80
C LEU A 16 -3.74 2.26 47.05
N ALA A 17 -3.92 3.57 47.08
CA ALA A 17 -4.87 4.26 46.22
C ALA A 17 -4.29 4.33 44.79
N TRP A 18 -4.81 3.51 43.89
CA TRP A 18 -4.64 3.69 42.45
C TRP A 18 -5.58 4.80 41.99
N ALA A 19 -5.02 5.96 41.63
CA ALA A 19 -5.74 6.97 40.88
C ALA A 19 -5.86 6.49 39.42
N ALA A 20 -7.01 5.89 39.07
CA ALA A 20 -7.33 5.56 37.70
C ALA A 20 -7.63 6.87 36.93
N THR A 21 -6.78 7.21 35.98
CA THR A 21 -7.10 8.19 34.94
C THR A 21 -8.21 7.60 34.05
N PRO A 22 -9.29 8.34 33.74
CA PRO A 22 -10.30 7.84 32.82
C PRO A 22 -9.69 7.79 31.42
N ALA A 23 -9.56 6.58 30.87
CA ALA A 23 -9.25 6.38 29.46
C ALA A 23 -10.37 7.04 28.62
N ARG A 24 -9.96 7.97 27.75
CA ARG A 24 -10.86 8.60 26.78
C ARG A 24 -11.21 7.52 25.75
N ALA A 25 -12.46 7.05 25.75
CA ALA A 25 -12.93 6.09 24.77
C ALA A 25 -12.74 6.68 23.36
N ALA A 26 -11.99 5.97 22.52
CA ALA A 26 -11.96 6.24 21.09
C ALA A 26 -13.38 6.08 20.52
N PRO A 27 -13.80 6.91 19.55
CA PRO A 27 -15.10 6.72 18.93
C PRO A 27 -15.14 5.33 18.28
N LEU A 28 -16.12 4.52 18.69
CA LEU A 28 -16.46 3.29 18.00
C LEU A 28 -16.77 3.65 16.56
N LEU A 29 -15.92 3.18 15.63
CA LEU A 29 -16.21 3.23 14.21
C LEU A 29 -17.52 2.48 13.97
N ASP A 30 -18.46 3.12 13.27
CA ASP A 30 -19.74 2.50 12.94
C ASP A 30 -19.52 1.18 12.17
N PRO A 31 -20.38 0.16 12.38
CA PRO A 31 -20.31 -1.07 11.59
C PRO A 31 -20.48 -0.76 10.10
N ILE A 32 -19.48 -1.10 9.29
CA ILE A 32 -19.46 -0.80 7.86
C ILE A 32 -20.49 -1.65 7.12
N ASP A 33 -21.38 -1.02 6.35
CA ASP A 33 -22.38 -1.66 5.48
C ASP A 33 -21.70 -2.48 4.34
N PRO A 34 -21.89 -3.81 4.28
CA PRO A 34 -21.34 -4.67 3.23
C PRO A 34 -21.80 -4.33 1.80
N SER A 35 -22.89 -3.57 1.65
CA SER A 35 -23.40 -3.12 0.36
C SER A 35 -22.59 -1.94 -0.22
N ALA A 36 -21.94 -1.15 0.63
CA ALA A 36 -21.09 -0.02 0.24
C ALA A 36 -19.72 -0.47 -0.32
N GLN A 37 -19.20 -1.63 0.10
CA GLN A 37 -17.93 -2.18 -0.36
C GLN A 37 -17.89 -2.47 -1.88
N ARG A 38 -19.03 -2.73 -2.51
CA ARG A 38 -19.10 -2.93 -3.98
C ARG A 38 -19.22 -1.63 -4.80
N GLN A 39 -19.29 -0.45 -4.16
CA GLN A 39 -19.64 0.81 -4.83
C GLN A 39 -18.49 1.81 -4.99
N ALA A 40 -17.39 1.70 -4.23
CA ALA A 40 -16.25 2.60 -4.41
C ALA A 40 -15.58 2.33 -5.76
N ALA A 41 -15.88 3.13 -6.78
CA ALA A 41 -15.32 2.95 -8.12
C ALA A 41 -13.81 3.20 -8.12
N SER A 42 -13.05 2.25 -8.67
CA SER A 42 -11.60 2.39 -8.85
C SER A 42 -11.30 3.50 -9.84
N ARG A 43 -10.61 4.55 -9.37
CA ARG A 43 -10.11 5.64 -10.21
C ARG A 43 -8.96 5.18 -11.09
N CYS A 44 -8.13 4.26 -10.60
CA CYS A 44 -6.99 3.72 -11.33
C CYS A 44 -7.40 2.99 -12.62
N MET A 45 -8.52 2.25 -12.59
CA MET A 45 -9.07 1.59 -13.78
C MET A 45 -9.78 2.57 -14.74
N LEU A 46 -10.42 3.63 -14.22
CA LEU A 46 -11.12 4.62 -15.05
C LEU A 46 -10.16 5.43 -15.93
N VAL A 47 -8.96 5.74 -15.43
CA VAL A 47 -7.93 6.41 -16.23
C VAL A 47 -7.43 5.51 -17.38
N ALA A 48 -7.27 4.20 -17.14
CA ALA A 48 -6.81 3.26 -18.17
C ALA A 48 -7.79 3.14 -19.35
N ARG A 49 -9.10 3.09 -19.07
CA ARG A 49 -10.14 3.02 -20.12
C ARG A 49 -10.22 4.30 -20.97
N ASN A 50 -9.91 5.46 -20.41
CA ASN A 50 -9.92 6.72 -21.15
C ASN A 50 -8.71 6.89 -22.08
N LEU A 51 -7.53 6.38 -21.73
CA LEU A 51 -6.35 6.43 -22.60
C LEU A 51 -6.51 5.56 -23.85
N GLN A 52 -7.16 4.40 -23.72
CA GLN A 52 -7.48 3.54 -24.88
C GLN A 52 -8.53 4.15 -25.82
N ARG A 53 -9.30 5.15 -25.36
CA ARG A 53 -10.33 5.85 -26.17
C ARG A 53 -9.87 7.21 -26.71
N GLN A 54 -8.68 7.69 -26.37
CA GLN A 54 -8.18 9.00 -26.80
C GLN A 54 -7.43 8.91 -28.14
N ALA A 55 -8.19 8.65 -29.20
CA ALA A 55 -7.93 9.18 -30.54
C ALA A 55 -9.03 10.19 -30.94
N LEU A 56 -9.56 10.95 -29.95
CA LEU A 56 -10.51 12.01 -30.22
C LEU A 56 -9.73 13.30 -30.57
N PRO A 57 -9.99 13.92 -31.74
CA PRO A 57 -9.32 15.15 -32.12
C PRO A 57 -9.75 16.29 -31.17
N VAL A 58 -8.86 16.68 -30.25
CA VAL A 58 -9.04 17.88 -29.44
C VAL A 58 -8.75 19.09 -30.31
N ARG A 59 -9.79 19.77 -30.78
CA ARG A 59 -9.66 21.05 -31.49
C ARG A 59 -9.60 22.18 -30.47
N MET A 60 -8.40 22.62 -30.14
CA MET A 60 -8.19 23.81 -29.32
C MET A 60 -8.61 25.05 -30.14
N VAL A 61 -9.78 25.62 -29.82
CA VAL A 61 -10.22 26.90 -30.40
C VAL A 61 -9.70 28.02 -29.52
N ARG A 62 -8.85 28.89 -30.08
CA ARG A 62 -8.39 30.09 -29.40
C ARG A 62 -9.54 31.10 -29.41
N ALA A 63 -10.08 31.43 -28.24
CA ALA A 63 -11.10 32.47 -28.13
C ALA A 63 -10.51 33.81 -28.56
N THR A 64 -10.84 34.27 -29.77
CA THR A 64 -10.57 35.63 -30.24
C THR A 64 -11.74 36.52 -29.86
N GLY A 65 -11.81 36.85 -28.57
CA GLY A 65 -12.79 37.78 -28.03
C GLY A 65 -12.15 38.57 -26.90
N SER A 66 -12.45 39.87 -26.86
CA SER A 66 -12.04 40.80 -25.79
C SER A 66 -12.07 40.13 -24.42
N LYS A 67 -11.00 40.35 -23.62
CA LYS A 67 -10.84 39.83 -22.26
C LYS A 67 -12.19 39.86 -21.54
N PRO A 68 -12.77 38.71 -21.13
CA PRO A 68 -13.96 38.76 -20.31
C PRO A 68 -13.57 39.54 -19.05
N GLN A 69 -14.30 40.62 -18.75
CA GLN A 69 -14.26 41.19 -17.42
C GLN A 69 -14.89 40.12 -16.52
N ILE A 70 -14.04 39.27 -15.95
CA ILE A 70 -14.43 38.37 -14.88
C ILE A 70 -14.73 39.30 -13.71
N ALA A 71 -15.99 39.69 -13.55
CA ALA A 71 -16.46 40.23 -12.28
C ALA A 71 -16.06 39.21 -11.22
N GLU A 72 -15.27 39.62 -10.24
CA GLU A 72 -14.87 38.80 -9.11
C GLU A 72 -16.14 38.26 -8.45
N ASN A 73 -16.52 37.03 -8.78
CA ASN A 73 -17.69 36.40 -8.19
C ASN A 73 -17.28 36.00 -6.76
N PRO A 74 -17.86 36.59 -5.70
CA PRO A 74 -17.47 36.32 -4.32
C PRO A 74 -17.69 34.84 -3.93
N TRP A 75 -18.51 34.12 -4.68
CA TRP A 75 -18.82 32.70 -4.49
C TRP A 75 -17.85 31.77 -5.23
N LEU A 76 -17.00 32.30 -6.11
CA LEU A 76 -15.85 31.59 -6.70
C LEU A 76 -14.63 31.75 -5.79
N GLN A 77 -14.77 31.44 -4.49
CA GLN A 77 -13.61 31.01 -3.74
C GLN A 77 -13.22 29.65 -4.32
N ARG A 78 -12.20 29.62 -5.18
CA ARG A 78 -11.46 28.38 -5.39
C ARG A 78 -10.99 27.98 -4.00
N SER A 79 -11.64 27.00 -3.36
CA SER A 79 -10.98 26.31 -2.25
C SER A 79 -9.65 25.87 -2.82
N ALA A 80 -8.54 26.34 -2.26
CA ALA A 80 -7.23 25.86 -2.65
C ALA A 80 -7.25 24.37 -2.30
N TYR A 81 -7.50 23.52 -3.30
CA TYR A 81 -7.42 22.09 -3.13
C TYR A 81 -5.95 21.78 -2.85
N GLU A 82 -5.66 21.48 -1.60
CA GLU A 82 -4.37 20.94 -1.19
C GLU A 82 -4.49 19.42 -1.28
N PRO A 83 -3.82 18.78 -2.26
CA PRO A 83 -3.92 17.35 -2.41
C PRO A 83 -3.43 16.67 -1.14
N PRO A 84 -4.17 15.66 -0.64
CA PRO A 84 -3.73 14.86 0.48
C PRO A 84 -2.36 14.21 0.18
N GLU A 85 -1.61 13.96 1.24
CA GLU A 85 -0.30 13.31 1.18
C GLU A 85 -0.40 11.93 1.82
N VAL A 86 0.24 10.95 1.21
CA VAL A 86 0.41 9.61 1.75
C VAL A 86 1.87 9.42 2.15
N ARG A 87 2.10 8.79 3.30
CA ARG A 87 3.44 8.41 3.75
C ARG A 87 3.71 6.96 3.38
N ILE A 88 4.86 6.71 2.76
CA ILE A 88 5.32 5.37 2.42
C ILE A 88 6.67 5.14 3.08
N ARG A 89 6.75 4.11 3.91
CA ARG A 89 7.98 3.73 4.60
C ARG A 89 8.39 2.31 4.23
N TYR A 90 9.66 2.11 3.93
CA TYR A 90 10.25 0.79 3.77
C TYR A 90 10.53 0.18 5.15
N ALA A 91 9.79 -0.86 5.53
CA ALA A 91 10.00 -1.54 6.81
C ALA A 91 11.03 -2.67 6.71
N GLY A 92 11.20 -3.26 5.52
CA GLY A 92 12.20 -4.29 5.25
C GLY A 92 11.72 -5.35 4.28
N HIS A 93 12.67 -5.92 3.52
CA HIS A 93 12.47 -6.97 2.53
C HIS A 93 11.45 -6.58 1.43
N ALA A 94 10.17 -6.94 1.61
CA ALA A 94 9.06 -6.59 0.73
C ALA A 94 7.94 -5.83 1.45
N THR A 95 8.11 -5.55 2.74
CA THR A 95 7.13 -4.85 3.56
C THR A 95 7.37 -3.35 3.50
N PHE A 96 6.43 -2.67 2.87
CA PHE A 96 6.22 -1.23 3.00
C PHE A 96 5.04 -0.97 3.93
N ILE A 97 5.14 0.10 4.70
CA ILE A 97 4.02 0.70 5.44
C ILE A 97 3.49 1.88 4.63
N ILE A 98 2.19 1.88 4.37
CA ILE A 98 1.47 2.98 3.76
C ILE A 98 0.58 3.59 4.86
N GLU A 99 0.83 4.84 5.21
CA GLU A 99 0.01 5.59 6.17
C GLU A 99 -0.80 6.64 5.40
N THR A 100 -2.10 6.52 5.53
CA THR A 100 -3.07 7.34 4.82
C THR A 100 -3.30 8.68 5.51
N PRO A 101 -3.81 9.70 4.81
CA PRO A 101 -4.19 10.99 5.42
C PRO A 101 -5.14 10.87 6.61
N GLN A 102 -6.05 9.88 6.61
CA GLN A 102 -6.97 9.64 7.74
C GLN A 102 -6.41 8.72 8.83
N GLY A 103 -5.13 8.31 8.73
CA GLY A 103 -4.43 7.56 9.77
C GLY A 103 -4.57 6.04 9.68
N VAL A 104 -5.19 5.50 8.62
CA VAL A 104 -5.14 4.06 8.34
C VAL A 104 -3.69 3.66 8.03
N ARG A 105 -3.22 2.59 8.67
CA ARG A 105 -1.88 2.02 8.50
C ARG A 105 -1.96 0.66 7.82
N ILE A 106 -1.34 0.54 6.66
CA ILE A 106 -1.36 -0.66 5.81
C ILE A 106 0.04 -1.24 5.70
N ALA A 107 0.23 -2.53 6.00
CA ALA A 107 1.49 -3.23 5.80
C ALA A 107 1.39 -4.23 4.63
N THR A 108 2.35 -4.15 3.71
CA THR A 108 2.42 -5.05 2.54
C THR A 108 3.26 -6.29 2.82
N ASP A 109 2.96 -7.40 2.14
CA ASP A 109 3.68 -8.68 2.28
C ASP A 109 4.01 -9.07 3.74
N PHE A 110 3.00 -8.97 4.60
CA PHE A 110 3.19 -9.03 6.04
C PHE A 110 3.46 -10.45 6.53
N SER A 111 4.66 -10.66 7.06
CA SER A 111 5.04 -11.91 7.77
C SER A 111 5.09 -11.76 9.29
N GLY A 112 4.89 -10.55 9.81
CA GLY A 112 5.15 -10.22 11.22
C GLY A 112 6.61 -9.91 11.56
N ALA A 113 7.55 -10.17 10.64
CA ALA A 113 8.96 -9.85 10.85
C ALA A 113 9.25 -8.34 10.71
N TYR A 114 8.49 -7.65 9.85
CA TYR A 114 8.62 -6.23 9.57
C TYR A 114 7.25 -5.55 9.67
N GLY A 115 7.25 -4.29 10.08
CA GLY A 115 6.03 -3.47 10.04
C GLY A 115 4.98 -3.77 11.10
N SER A 116 5.27 -4.62 12.09
CA SER A 116 4.36 -5.01 13.17
C SER A 116 4.25 -4.00 14.32
N ASP A 117 5.16 -3.03 14.39
CA ASP A 117 5.16 -1.99 15.43
C ASP A 117 5.23 -0.57 14.80
N PRO A 118 4.23 0.30 15.05
CA PRO A 118 2.91 -0.03 15.60
C PRO A 118 2.18 -1.10 14.78
N LEU A 119 1.16 -1.75 15.34
CA LEU A 119 0.40 -2.75 14.60
C LEU A 119 -0.37 -2.11 13.43
N PRO A 120 -0.38 -2.71 12.22
CA PRO A 120 -1.18 -2.20 11.10
C PRO A 120 -2.68 -2.52 11.25
N ASP A 121 -3.54 -1.65 10.72
CA ASP A 121 -4.98 -1.89 10.60
C ASP A 121 -5.27 -2.93 9.49
N VAL A 122 -4.51 -2.84 8.40
CA VAL A 122 -4.64 -3.71 7.23
C VAL A 122 -3.31 -4.35 6.90
N VAL A 123 -3.33 -5.65 6.61
CA VAL A 123 -2.17 -6.35 6.05
C VAL A 123 -2.53 -7.02 4.73
N THR A 124 -1.62 -6.95 3.77
CA THR A 124 -1.66 -7.80 2.58
C THR A 124 -0.55 -8.85 2.66
N MET A 125 -0.79 -10.03 2.09
CA MET A 125 0.16 -11.14 2.12
C MET A 125 0.18 -11.86 0.78
N ASN A 126 1.28 -12.51 0.42
CA ASN A 126 1.34 -13.45 -0.70
C ASN A 126 1.93 -14.79 -0.27
N HIS A 127 1.63 -15.85 -1.01
CA HIS A 127 1.99 -17.23 -0.63
C HIS A 127 3.37 -17.64 -1.18
N ALA A 128 4.31 -16.71 -1.27
CA ALA A 128 5.68 -17.02 -1.64
C ALA A 128 6.35 -17.88 -0.58
N HIS A 129 6.92 -17.23 0.43
CA HIS A 129 7.69 -17.85 1.49
C HIS A 129 7.33 -17.18 2.81
N ILE A 130 7.79 -17.74 3.93
CA ILE A 130 7.48 -17.27 5.28
C ILE A 130 7.87 -15.80 5.54
N THR A 131 8.67 -15.19 4.67
CA THR A 131 8.99 -13.75 4.72
C THR A 131 7.89 -12.84 4.15
N HIS A 132 6.82 -13.40 3.56
CA HIS A 132 5.72 -12.66 2.89
C HIS A 132 4.34 -12.85 3.50
N TRP A 133 4.19 -13.82 4.41
CA TRP A 133 2.92 -14.16 5.03
C TRP A 133 3.12 -14.84 6.38
N THR A 134 2.06 -14.83 7.19
CA THR A 134 1.98 -15.60 8.43
C THR A 134 0.66 -16.37 8.49
N PRO A 135 0.66 -17.64 8.96
CA PRO A 135 -0.57 -18.38 9.24
C PRO A 135 -1.29 -17.88 10.50
N ILE A 136 -0.58 -17.11 11.34
CA ILE A 136 -1.04 -16.62 12.65
C ILE A 136 -0.83 -15.10 12.73
N PRO A 137 -1.57 -14.30 11.93
CA PRO A 137 -1.53 -12.85 12.09
C PRO A 137 -1.99 -12.47 13.50
N ASP A 138 -1.47 -11.36 14.01
CA ASP A 138 -1.93 -10.82 15.29
C ASP A 138 -3.45 -10.59 15.22
N PRO A 139 -4.23 -11.10 16.19
CA PRO A 139 -5.69 -11.00 16.17
C PRO A 139 -6.22 -9.57 16.27
N GLU A 140 -5.39 -8.59 16.68
CA GLU A 140 -5.75 -7.17 16.69
C GLU A 140 -5.66 -6.50 15.31
N ILE A 141 -5.08 -7.17 14.29
CA ILE A 141 -5.11 -6.69 12.90
C ILE A 141 -6.55 -6.84 12.36
N GLN A 142 -7.18 -5.71 12.03
CA GLN A 142 -8.59 -5.67 11.65
C GLN A 142 -8.86 -6.33 10.29
N HIS A 143 -7.94 -6.18 9.34
CA HIS A 143 -8.12 -6.63 7.97
C HIS A 143 -6.91 -7.41 7.45
N VAL A 144 -7.06 -8.72 7.27
CA VAL A 144 -6.03 -9.61 6.74
C VAL A 144 -6.39 -10.04 5.32
N LEU A 145 -5.67 -9.50 4.33
CA LEU A 145 -5.94 -9.74 2.91
C LEU A 145 -4.94 -10.75 2.33
N LYS A 146 -5.37 -12.01 2.24
CA LYS A 146 -4.60 -13.08 1.59
C LYS A 146 -4.56 -12.88 0.09
N GLY A 147 -3.37 -12.85 -0.49
CA GLY A 147 -3.15 -12.66 -1.92
C GLY A 147 -3.16 -13.95 -2.74
N TRP A 148 -3.56 -15.08 -2.16
CA TRP A 148 -3.55 -16.38 -2.82
C TRP A 148 -4.92 -17.05 -2.84
N ALA A 149 -5.05 -18.08 -3.67
CA ALA A 149 -6.29 -18.84 -3.80
C ALA A 149 -6.70 -19.55 -2.51
N ASP A 150 -8.02 -19.67 -2.30
CA ASP A 150 -8.57 -20.51 -1.23
C ASP A 150 -8.29 -22.00 -1.49
N ALA A 151 -8.58 -22.86 -0.51
CA ALA A 151 -8.32 -24.29 -0.59
C ALA A 151 -9.04 -25.01 -1.76
N ASP A 152 -10.10 -24.39 -2.30
CA ASP A 152 -10.84 -24.86 -3.47
C ASP A 152 -10.23 -24.37 -4.81
N GLY A 153 -9.16 -23.59 -4.76
CA GLY A 153 -8.48 -23.01 -5.91
C GLY A 153 -9.11 -21.71 -6.44
N THR A 154 -10.09 -21.14 -5.73
CA THR A 154 -10.70 -19.85 -6.09
C THR A 154 -9.67 -18.73 -5.85
N PRO A 155 -9.27 -17.96 -6.88
CA PRO A 155 -8.33 -16.85 -6.71
C PRO A 155 -8.87 -15.80 -5.74
N ALA A 156 -8.00 -15.24 -4.90
CA ALA A 156 -8.34 -14.13 -4.01
C ALA A 156 -8.98 -12.96 -4.77
N GLN A 157 -10.06 -12.41 -4.24
CA GLN A 157 -10.70 -11.21 -4.77
C GLN A 157 -10.97 -10.22 -3.63
N HIS A 158 -10.25 -9.10 -3.67
CA HIS A 158 -10.32 -8.03 -2.70
C HIS A 158 -10.80 -6.76 -3.39
N TRP A 159 -11.76 -6.11 -2.74
CA TRP A 159 -12.23 -4.76 -3.06
C TRP A 159 -12.75 -4.15 -1.76
N LEU A 160 -11.84 -3.63 -0.96
CA LEU A 160 -12.08 -3.23 0.41
C LEU A 160 -11.78 -1.74 0.58
N ALA A 161 -12.77 -0.97 1.04
CA ALA A 161 -12.55 0.39 1.51
C ALA A 161 -12.31 0.39 3.02
N VAL A 162 -11.23 1.04 3.48
CA VAL A 162 -10.90 1.27 4.89
C VAL A 162 -10.49 2.74 5.03
N GLY A 163 -11.23 3.53 5.80
CA GLY A 163 -11.02 4.97 5.88
C GLY A 163 -11.05 5.63 4.50
N ASP A 164 -9.95 6.29 4.12
CA ASP A 164 -9.74 6.95 2.84
C ASP A 164 -8.92 6.13 1.82
N ALA A 165 -8.70 4.84 2.08
CA ALA A 165 -8.05 3.92 1.15
C ALA A 165 -9.03 2.90 0.55
N LEU A 166 -8.95 2.71 -0.77
CA LEU A 166 -9.50 1.55 -1.47
C LEU A 166 -8.39 0.57 -1.78
N ILE A 167 -8.55 -0.68 -1.36
CA ILE A 167 -7.59 -1.77 -1.52
C ILE A 167 -8.19 -2.86 -2.39
N ARG A 168 -7.51 -3.21 -3.47
CA ARG A 168 -7.93 -4.28 -4.38
C ARG A 168 -6.75 -5.12 -4.83
N ASN A 169 -7.03 -6.27 -5.44
CA ASN A 169 -5.97 -7.13 -5.95
C ASN A 169 -6.19 -7.57 -7.40
N VAL A 170 -5.08 -8.00 -8.03
CA VAL A 170 -5.05 -8.73 -9.28
C VAL A 170 -4.25 -10.01 -9.04
N PRO A 171 -4.90 -11.19 -9.02
CA PRO A 171 -4.21 -12.46 -8.82
C PRO A 171 -3.19 -12.73 -9.92
N THR A 172 -2.07 -13.32 -9.52
CA THR A 172 -0.95 -13.73 -10.38
C THR A 172 -0.37 -15.03 -9.86
N ASP A 173 0.33 -15.75 -10.72
CA ASP A 173 0.88 -17.04 -10.37
C ASP A 173 2.27 -16.89 -9.75
N ILE A 174 2.65 -17.86 -8.94
CA ILE A 174 3.96 -17.94 -8.32
C ILE A 174 4.64 -19.27 -8.64
N ARG A 175 5.96 -19.32 -8.57
CA ARG A 175 6.74 -20.55 -8.76
C ARG A 175 6.87 -21.23 -7.40
N ASP A 176 6.60 -22.52 -7.38
CA ASP A 176 6.88 -23.43 -6.27
C ASP A 176 7.85 -24.50 -6.77
N GLY A 177 9.15 -24.30 -6.53
CA GLY A 177 10.21 -25.11 -7.12
C GLY A 177 10.20 -25.09 -8.64
N ILE A 178 9.88 -26.23 -9.26
CA ILE A 178 9.73 -26.36 -10.73
C ILE A 178 8.28 -26.19 -11.21
N ALA A 179 7.32 -26.15 -10.30
CA ALA A 179 5.90 -25.99 -10.60
C ALA A 179 5.47 -24.52 -10.52
N MET A 180 4.27 -24.25 -11.05
CA MET A 180 3.59 -22.97 -10.87
C MET A 180 2.38 -23.21 -9.95
N GLU A 181 2.32 -22.48 -8.84
CA GLU A 181 1.11 -22.34 -8.05
C GLU A 181 0.26 -21.22 -8.66
N ARG A 182 -0.93 -21.63 -9.13
CA ARG A 182 -1.88 -20.72 -9.75
C ARG A 182 -2.48 -19.78 -8.70
N ALA A 183 -2.50 -18.49 -8.98
CA ALA A 183 -3.01 -17.47 -8.06
C ALA A 183 -2.40 -17.58 -6.65
N GLY A 184 -1.11 -17.88 -6.53
CA GLY A 184 -0.37 -17.86 -5.25
C GLY A 184 0.15 -16.47 -4.85
N ASN A 185 0.07 -15.50 -5.77
CA ASN A 185 0.44 -14.11 -5.53
C ASN A 185 -0.71 -13.18 -5.92
N SER A 186 -0.71 -11.98 -5.35
CA SER A 186 -1.59 -10.91 -5.78
C SER A 186 -0.81 -9.62 -5.90
N ILE A 187 -0.99 -8.93 -7.01
CA ILE A 187 -0.62 -7.53 -7.12
C ILE A 187 -1.69 -6.75 -6.36
N PHE A 188 -1.32 -6.09 -5.27
CA PHE A 188 -2.23 -5.24 -4.52
C PHE A 188 -2.16 -3.80 -5.04
N ILE A 189 -3.32 -3.15 -5.16
CA ILE A 189 -3.45 -1.76 -5.55
C ILE A 189 -4.15 -1.01 -4.41
N PHE A 190 -3.52 0.06 -3.97
CA PHE A 190 -3.99 0.99 -2.96
C PHE A 190 -4.33 2.31 -3.65
N GLU A 191 -5.60 2.69 -3.62
CA GLU A 191 -6.06 3.99 -4.09
C GLU A 191 -6.28 4.87 -2.88
N VAL A 192 -5.38 5.82 -2.67
CA VAL A 192 -5.34 6.70 -1.50
C VAL A 192 -4.66 8.00 -1.88
N ALA A 193 -5.07 9.11 -1.27
CA ALA A 193 -4.49 10.42 -1.50
C ALA A 193 -4.44 10.84 -3.01
N ASP A 194 -5.47 10.47 -3.77
CA ASP A 194 -5.56 10.59 -5.23
C ASP A 194 -4.47 9.87 -6.03
N LEU A 195 -3.72 8.96 -5.41
CA LEU A 195 -2.66 8.18 -6.02
C LEU A 195 -3.08 6.73 -6.20
N CYS A 196 -2.56 6.12 -7.26
CA CYS A 196 -2.63 4.70 -7.53
C CYS A 196 -1.29 4.02 -7.18
N ILE A 197 -1.24 3.30 -6.07
CA ILE A 197 -0.02 2.66 -5.56
C ILE A 197 -0.14 1.15 -5.76
N GLY A 198 0.80 0.54 -6.49
CA GLY A 198 0.81 -0.90 -6.72
C GLY A 198 1.96 -1.59 -5.98
N HIS A 199 1.68 -2.71 -5.33
CA HIS A 199 2.70 -3.62 -4.79
C HIS A 199 2.64 -4.93 -5.57
N LEU A 200 3.75 -5.28 -6.25
CA LEU A 200 3.75 -6.43 -7.16
C LEU A 200 3.83 -7.80 -6.45
N GLY A 201 4.01 -7.81 -5.14
CA GLY A 201 4.25 -9.02 -4.37
C GLY A 201 5.48 -9.77 -4.88
N HIS A 202 5.37 -11.08 -4.95
CA HIS A 202 6.42 -11.98 -5.41
C HIS A 202 6.20 -12.39 -6.87
N LEU A 203 6.19 -11.42 -7.78
CA LEU A 203 5.84 -11.65 -9.19
C LEU A 203 6.90 -12.50 -9.91
N HIS A 204 6.49 -13.62 -10.53
CA HIS A 204 7.40 -14.57 -11.18
C HIS A 204 7.28 -14.65 -12.70
N HIS A 205 6.24 -14.05 -13.29
CA HIS A 205 5.98 -14.11 -14.71
C HIS A 205 5.62 -12.73 -15.28
N PRO A 206 5.85 -12.49 -16.58
CA PRO A 206 5.38 -11.28 -17.23
C PRO A 206 3.87 -11.12 -17.12
N LEU A 207 3.39 -9.88 -17.05
CA LEU A 207 1.97 -9.57 -16.98
C LEU A 207 1.30 -9.67 -18.35
N THR A 208 0.12 -10.29 -18.37
CA THR A 208 -0.74 -10.34 -19.56
C THR A 208 -1.46 -9.01 -19.76
N ASP A 209 -2.01 -8.80 -20.96
CA ASP A 209 -2.82 -7.61 -21.23
C ASP A 209 -4.05 -7.53 -20.29
N ALA A 210 -4.60 -8.67 -19.90
CA ALA A 210 -5.68 -8.74 -18.92
C ALA A 210 -5.22 -8.26 -17.53
N HIS A 211 -4.01 -8.65 -17.10
CA HIS A 211 -3.44 -8.13 -15.86
C HIS A 211 -3.23 -6.62 -15.93
N HIS A 212 -2.64 -6.10 -17.01
CA HIS A 212 -2.47 -4.66 -17.18
C HIS A 212 -3.80 -3.90 -17.17
N ALA A 213 -4.83 -4.45 -17.82
CA ALA A 213 -6.16 -3.84 -17.83
C ALA A 213 -6.81 -3.84 -16.42
N ALA A 214 -6.63 -4.91 -15.65
CA ALA A 214 -7.14 -5.01 -14.28
C ALA A 214 -6.35 -4.15 -13.28
N ILE A 215 -5.04 -4.01 -13.46
CA ILE A 215 -4.19 -3.12 -12.65
C ILE A 215 -4.54 -1.66 -12.95
N GLY A 216 -4.71 -1.30 -14.22
CA GLY A 216 -4.90 0.08 -14.64
C GLY A 216 -3.60 0.89 -14.55
N ARG A 217 -3.73 2.21 -14.37
CA ARG A 217 -2.58 3.10 -14.20
C ARG A 217 -2.08 3.02 -12.76
N LEU A 218 -0.76 3.03 -12.58
CA LEU A 218 -0.11 3.25 -11.29
C LEU A 218 0.71 4.53 -11.34
N ASP A 219 0.70 5.29 -10.24
CA ASP A 219 1.56 6.45 -10.02
C ASP A 219 2.85 6.04 -9.29
N ILE A 220 2.73 5.07 -8.38
CA ILE A 220 3.82 4.50 -7.59
C ILE A 220 3.76 2.99 -7.70
N VAL A 221 4.90 2.32 -7.89
CA VAL A 221 4.96 0.86 -7.92
C VAL A 221 6.13 0.34 -7.09
N MET A 222 5.85 -0.64 -6.22
CA MET A 222 6.83 -1.38 -5.43
C MET A 222 7.20 -2.67 -6.16
N VAL A 223 8.48 -2.85 -6.48
CA VAL A 223 8.94 -3.88 -7.43
C VAL A 223 10.05 -4.75 -6.86
N PRO A 224 9.93 -6.09 -6.96
CA PRO A 224 11.01 -6.96 -6.53
C PRO A 224 12.17 -6.90 -7.54
N ILE A 225 13.40 -6.77 -7.04
CA ILE A 225 14.60 -6.60 -7.88
C ILE A 225 15.67 -7.66 -7.66
N ASP A 226 15.33 -8.81 -7.05
CA ASP A 226 16.31 -9.88 -6.82
C ASP A 226 16.73 -10.61 -8.11
N GLY A 227 15.84 -10.69 -9.13
CA GLY A 227 16.13 -11.23 -10.45
C GLY A 227 16.27 -12.75 -10.55
N GLY A 228 16.04 -13.48 -9.46
CA GLY A 228 16.24 -14.93 -9.40
C GLY A 228 15.10 -15.66 -8.73
N LEU A 229 14.73 -15.23 -7.52
CA LEU A 229 13.56 -15.73 -6.81
C LEU A 229 12.30 -15.20 -7.47
N THR A 230 12.31 -13.93 -7.86
CA THR A 230 11.24 -13.29 -8.64
C THR A 230 11.53 -13.24 -10.13
N LEU A 231 10.72 -12.50 -10.89
CA LEU A 231 10.90 -12.20 -12.30
C LEU A 231 12.32 -11.62 -12.54
N SER A 232 12.93 -11.96 -13.68
CA SER A 232 14.28 -11.48 -14.00
C SER A 232 14.34 -9.95 -14.03
N THR A 233 15.49 -9.37 -13.70
CA THR A 233 15.66 -7.90 -13.68
C THR A 233 15.36 -7.26 -15.03
N ASP A 234 15.68 -7.94 -16.14
CA ASP A 234 15.36 -7.47 -17.50
C ASP A 234 13.84 -7.43 -17.76
N ALA A 235 13.12 -8.49 -17.37
CA ALA A 235 11.68 -8.53 -17.54
C ALA A 235 10.96 -7.57 -16.56
N MET A 236 11.50 -7.37 -15.35
CA MET A 236 11.00 -6.38 -14.41
C MET A 236 11.21 -4.95 -14.93
N ALA A 237 12.38 -4.64 -15.51
CA ALA A 237 12.64 -3.35 -16.15
C ALA A 237 11.62 -3.03 -17.26
N ALA A 238 11.38 -4.00 -18.15
CA ALA A 238 10.38 -3.88 -19.22
C ALA A 238 8.95 -3.69 -18.67
N LEU A 239 8.61 -4.40 -17.58
CA LEU A 239 7.31 -4.28 -16.91
C LEU A 239 7.12 -2.89 -16.29
N VAL A 240 8.13 -2.36 -15.61
CA VAL A 240 8.09 -1.02 -15.01
C VAL A 240 7.87 0.06 -16.07
N GLY A 241 8.57 -0.04 -17.21
CA GLY A 241 8.35 0.87 -18.36
C GLY A 241 6.90 0.82 -18.88
N ARG A 242 6.27 -0.37 -18.86
CA ARG A 242 4.88 -0.56 -19.32
C ARG A 242 3.83 -0.07 -18.33
N LEU A 243 4.09 -0.10 -17.02
CA LEU A 243 3.17 0.41 -16.00
C LEU A 243 3.11 1.93 -15.93
N GLN A 244 4.10 2.63 -16.51
CA GLN A 244 4.18 4.10 -16.59
C GLN A 244 4.10 4.81 -15.24
N ALA A 245 4.58 4.16 -14.17
CA ALA A 245 4.66 4.76 -12.84
C ALA A 245 5.64 5.94 -12.82
N ARG A 246 5.36 6.93 -11.97
CA ARG A 246 6.22 8.09 -11.75
C ARG A 246 7.27 7.82 -10.68
N ILE A 247 6.94 6.99 -9.69
CA ILE A 247 7.88 6.53 -8.67
C ILE A 247 7.95 5.01 -8.73
N VAL A 248 9.17 4.49 -8.73
CA VAL A 248 9.46 3.06 -8.61
C VAL A 248 10.22 2.86 -7.31
N LEU A 249 9.69 2.00 -6.44
CA LEU A 249 10.27 1.65 -5.14
C LEU A 249 10.81 0.22 -5.22
N PRO A 250 12.13 0.02 -5.33
CA PRO A 250 12.71 -1.31 -5.32
C PRO A 250 12.54 -2.00 -3.96
N MET A 251 12.38 -3.32 -3.99
CA MET A 251 12.34 -4.19 -2.80
C MET A 251 13.04 -5.52 -3.09
N HIS A 252 12.98 -6.49 -2.17
CA HIS A 252 13.60 -7.82 -2.35
C HIS A 252 15.15 -7.84 -2.39
N ARG A 253 15.81 -6.81 -1.89
CA ARG A 253 17.28 -6.70 -1.99
C ARG A 253 18.00 -7.41 -0.82
N ARG A 254 17.87 -8.74 -0.74
CA ARG A 254 18.60 -9.51 0.31
C ARG A 254 20.02 -9.93 -0.08
N TYR A 255 20.23 -10.23 -1.36
CA TYR A 255 21.51 -10.76 -1.86
C TYR A 255 21.97 -10.16 -3.20
N SER A 256 21.06 -9.54 -3.96
CA SER A 256 21.37 -8.94 -5.26
C SER A 256 21.76 -7.46 -5.10
N PRO A 257 22.91 -7.02 -5.65
CA PRO A 257 23.26 -5.60 -5.70
C PRO A 257 22.19 -4.80 -6.46
N ILE A 258 21.76 -3.66 -5.92
CA ILE A 258 20.76 -2.79 -6.56
C ILE A 258 21.25 -2.28 -7.91
N GLU A 259 22.58 -2.15 -8.05
CA GLU A 259 23.29 -1.76 -9.26
C GLU A 259 22.95 -2.67 -10.45
N ASN A 260 22.67 -3.96 -10.19
CA ASN A 260 22.25 -4.88 -11.24
C ASN A 260 20.94 -4.41 -11.88
N PHE A 261 19.95 -4.08 -11.06
CA PHE A 261 18.68 -3.54 -11.55
C PHE A 261 18.87 -2.17 -12.20
N LEU A 262 19.57 -1.25 -11.52
CA LEU A 262 19.82 0.11 -12.03
C LEU A 262 20.53 0.12 -13.39
N SER A 263 21.39 -0.87 -13.66
CA SER A 263 22.07 -0.99 -14.95
C SER A 263 21.12 -1.30 -16.10
N ARG A 264 19.99 -1.98 -15.84
CA ARG A 264 19.00 -2.40 -16.87
C ARG A 264 18.04 -1.29 -17.25
N VAL A 265 17.74 -0.40 -16.30
CA VAL A 265 16.83 0.73 -16.46
C VAL A 265 17.55 2.05 -16.75
N ARG A 266 18.86 1.97 -17.01
CA ARG A 266 19.72 3.14 -17.20
C ARG A 266 19.25 3.98 -18.39
N GLY A 267 19.03 5.26 -18.14
CA GLY A 267 18.63 6.23 -19.17
C GLY A 267 17.12 6.32 -19.39
N GLU A 268 16.33 5.44 -18.77
CA GLU A 268 14.87 5.50 -18.79
C GLU A 268 14.29 6.18 -17.54
N PHE A 269 14.99 6.08 -16.41
CA PHE A 269 14.59 6.62 -15.11
C PHE A 269 15.68 7.49 -14.50
N ASP A 270 15.26 8.55 -13.82
CA ASP A 270 16.12 9.21 -12.85
C ASP A 270 16.29 8.30 -11.62
N VAL A 271 17.40 8.43 -10.90
CA VAL A 271 17.65 7.65 -9.67
C VAL A 271 17.86 8.62 -8.53
N ARG A 272 17.10 8.43 -7.45
CA ARG A 272 17.18 9.24 -6.24
C ARG A 272 17.39 8.35 -5.03
N PHE A 273 18.43 8.62 -4.26
CA PHE A 273 18.67 7.98 -2.97
C PHE A 273 18.09 8.88 -1.88
N GLU A 274 17.18 8.33 -1.09
CA GLU A 274 16.66 9.03 0.09
C GLU A 274 17.57 8.76 1.28
N PRO A 275 17.83 9.77 2.13
CA PRO A 275 18.60 9.60 3.35
C PRO A 275 17.80 8.91 4.47
N THR A 276 16.53 8.56 4.23
CA THR A 276 15.64 7.92 5.21
C THR A 276 14.87 6.77 4.57
N ASP A 277 14.26 5.92 5.40
CA ASP A 277 13.41 4.82 4.97
C ASP A 277 12.01 5.26 4.52
N THR A 278 11.73 6.56 4.54
CA THR A 278 10.38 7.13 4.39
C THR A 278 10.33 8.19 3.29
N ILE A 279 9.22 8.22 2.55
CA ILE A 279 8.83 9.34 1.69
C ILE A 279 7.39 9.77 1.97
N ASP A 280 7.17 11.07 1.85
CA ASP A 280 5.86 11.69 1.88
C ASP A 280 5.54 12.17 0.45
N VAL A 281 4.40 11.74 -0.09
CA VAL A 281 4.07 11.94 -1.51
C VAL A 281 2.60 12.28 -1.73
N SER A 282 2.36 13.20 -2.66
CA SER A 282 1.04 13.57 -3.16
C SER A 282 1.10 13.65 -4.68
N ILE A 283 -0.05 13.76 -5.33
CA ILE A 283 -0.12 13.99 -6.78
C ILE A 283 0.66 15.24 -7.23
N ARG A 284 0.84 16.23 -6.34
CA ARG A 284 1.60 17.47 -6.61
C ARG A 284 3.11 17.26 -6.53
N THR A 285 3.57 16.35 -5.68
CA THR A 285 5.00 16.10 -5.44
C THR A 285 5.56 14.95 -6.29
N LEU A 286 4.72 14.25 -7.06
CA LEU A 286 5.19 13.27 -8.04
C LEU A 286 6.23 13.87 -9.01
N PRO A 287 7.33 13.15 -9.27
CA PRO A 287 8.37 13.65 -10.16
C PRO A 287 7.89 13.73 -11.61
N ARG A 288 8.34 14.76 -12.32
CA ARG A 288 8.01 14.96 -13.74
C ARG A 288 8.62 13.88 -14.62
N THR A 289 9.84 13.46 -14.30
CA THR A 289 10.54 12.33 -14.91
C THR A 289 10.31 11.09 -14.05
N PRO A 290 9.96 9.93 -14.63
CA PRO A 290 9.91 8.67 -13.87
C PRO A 290 11.20 8.48 -13.08
N THR A 291 11.07 8.24 -11.78
CA THR A 291 12.20 8.19 -10.85
C THR A 291 12.18 6.89 -10.06
N ILE A 292 13.31 6.20 -10.00
CA ILE A 292 13.55 5.13 -9.04
C ILE A 292 14.01 5.76 -7.75
N VAL A 293 13.21 5.60 -6.69
CA VAL A 293 13.50 6.13 -5.36
C VAL A 293 13.97 4.99 -4.48
N ILE A 294 15.22 5.09 -4.00
CA ILE A 294 15.87 4.10 -3.16
C ILE A 294 15.82 4.62 -1.73
N LEU A 295 14.94 4.03 -0.94
CA LEU A 295 14.78 4.34 0.48
C LEU A 295 15.94 3.74 1.29
N GLU A 296 16.24 4.33 2.44
CA GLU A 296 17.22 3.79 3.37
C GLU A 296 16.81 2.36 3.79
N GLY A 297 17.80 1.47 3.88
CA GLY A 297 17.60 0.07 4.24
C GLY A 297 17.25 -0.85 3.09
N VAL A 298 16.91 -0.32 1.89
CA VAL A 298 16.72 -1.12 0.68
C VAL A 298 18.01 -1.81 0.29
#